data_AF-W1XY85-F1
#
_entry.id   AF-W1XY85-F1
#
_cell.length_a   1.000
_cell.length_b   1.000
_cell.length_c   1.000
_cell.angle_alpha   90.00
_cell.angle_beta   90.00
_cell.angle_gamma   90.00
#
_symmetry.space_group_name_H-M   'P 1'
#
loop_
_entity.id
_entity.type
_entity.pdbx_description
1 polymer ?
#
loop_
_entity_poly.entity_id
_entity_poly.type
_entity_poly.pdbx_seq_one_letter_code
_entity_poly.pdbx_strand_id
1 'polypeptide(L)' 'MNTKISHFSPLDFPEQLRTYIEGATLSDSSSHSGARVLYLDSGYYLKIDQKERLEREARIASLFEQEGMG' A
#
# COMPACT_ATOMS: atom_id res chain seq x y z
N MET A 1 -8.66 -8.10 15.84
CA MET A 1 -8.28 -6.89 15.09
C MET A 1 -9.57 -6.25 14.58
N ASN A 2 -9.92 -5.04 15.02
CA ASN A 2 -11.05 -4.30 14.47
C ASN A 2 -10.59 -3.68 13.14
N THR A 3 -10.62 -4.44 12.05
CA THR A 3 -10.41 -3.89 10.70
C THR A 3 -11.60 -3.00 10.39
N LYS A 4 -11.42 -1.69 10.57
CA LYS A 4 -12.37 -0.69 10.11
C LYS A 4 -12.34 -0.77 8.58
N ILE A 5 -13.39 -1.35 7.99
CA ILE A 5 -13.56 -1.35 6.53
C ILE A 5 -13.85 0.10 6.16
N SER A 6 -12.82 0.77 5.67
CA SER A 6 -12.94 2.10 5.12
C SER A 6 -13.35 1.94 3.67
N HIS A 7 -14.49 2.52 3.28
CA HIS A 7 -14.86 2.58 1.87
C HIS A 7 -13.89 3.54 1.17
N PHE A 8 -12.95 2.97 0.43
CA PHE A 8 -12.05 3.72 -0.44
C PHE A 8 -12.58 3.60 -1.88
N SER A 9 -12.68 4.74 -2.57
CA SER A 9 -12.97 4.80 -3.99
C SER A 9 -11.65 4.73 -4.76
N PRO A 10 -11.57 4.06 -5.93
CA PRO A 10 -10.41 4.18 -6.81
C PRO A 10 -10.07 5.64 -7.17
N LEU A 11 -11.07 6.53 -7.17
CA LEU A 11 -10.87 7.96 -7.43
C LEU A 11 -10.08 8.69 -6.33
N ASP A 12 -9.96 8.10 -5.14
CA ASP A 12 -9.16 8.65 -4.03
C ASP A 12 -7.65 8.49 -4.25
N PHE A 13 -7.25 7.76 -5.30
CA PHE A 13 -5.87 7.45 -5.61
C PHE A 13 -5.42 8.05 -6.95
N PRO A 14 -4.10 8.27 -7.13
CA PRO A 14 -3.51 8.63 -8.42
C PRO A 14 -3.96 7.69 -9.52
N GLU A 15 -4.17 8.22 -10.72
CA GLU A 15 -4.66 7.47 -11.88
C GLU A 15 -3.86 6.19 -12.15
N GLN A 16 -2.54 6.25 -11.97
CA GLN A 16 -1.61 5.14 -12.18
C GLN A 16 -1.85 3.96 -11.23
N LEU A 17 -2.46 4.20 -10.07
CA LEU A 17 -2.75 3.17 -9.08
C LEU A 17 -4.16 2.60 -9.21
N ARG A 18 -5.04 3.26 -9.98
CA ARG A 18 -6.47 2.89 -10.05
C ARG A 18 -6.67 1.46 -10.54
N THR A 19 -5.95 1.05 -11.59
CA THR A 19 -6.05 -0.32 -12.14
C THR A 19 -5.71 -1.41 -11.12
N TYR A 20 -4.89 -1.13 -10.11
CA TYR A 20 -4.51 -2.08 -9.07
C TYR A 20 -5.49 -2.11 -7.89
N ILE A 21 -6.33 -1.09 -7.77
CA ILE A 21 -7.25 -0.86 -6.65
C ILE A 21 -8.70 -1.13 -7.08
N GLU A 22 -8.99 -0.99 -8.38
CA GLU A 22 -10.31 -1.21 -8.94
C GLU A 22 -10.82 -2.62 -8.64
N GLY A 23 -12.00 -2.68 -8.01
CA GLY A 23 -12.63 -3.93 -7.59
C GLY A 23 -12.06 -4.56 -6.32
N ALA A 24 -10.97 -4.02 -5.74
CA ALA A 24 -10.41 -4.50 -4.49
C ALA A 24 -11.09 -3.86 -3.27
N THR A 25 -11.27 -4.64 -2.20
CA THR A 25 -11.67 -4.10 -0.89
C THR A 25 -10.43 -3.69 -0.12
N LEU A 26 -10.41 -2.44 0.35
CA LEU A 26 -9.31 -1.90 1.13
C LEU A 26 -9.66 -1.83 2.61
N SER A 27 -8.72 -2.20 3.47
CA SER A 27 -8.85 -2.10 4.92
C SER A 27 -7.60 -1.44 5.52
N ASP A 28 -7.81 -0.62 6.54
CA ASP A 28 -6.70 0.02 7.23
C ASP A 28 -5.94 -1.03 8.08
N SER A 29 -4.65 -1.17 7.79
CA SER A 29 -3.69 -2.05 8.46
C SER A 29 -2.49 -1.26 9.02
N SER A 30 -2.64 0.07 9.13
CA SER A 30 -1.60 0.96 9.65
C SER A 30 -1.20 0.57 11.07
N SER A 31 0.09 0.68 11.36
CA SER A 31 0.63 0.48 12.71
C SER A 31 0.91 1.85 13.37
N HIS A 32 1.70 1.88 14.45
CA HIS A 32 2.15 3.14 15.08
C HIS A 32 3.16 3.93 14.22
N SER A 33 3.55 3.43 13.05
CA SER A 33 4.36 4.19 12.08
C SER A 33 3.58 5.37 11.52
N GLY A 34 4.25 6.49 11.23
CA GLY A 34 3.62 7.65 10.57
C GLY A 34 3.05 7.37 9.17
N ALA A 35 3.37 6.22 8.57
CA ALA A 35 2.83 5.78 7.29
C ALA A 35 1.43 5.15 7.45
N ARG A 36 0.56 5.43 6.48
CA ARG A 36 -0.70 4.71 6.30
C ARG A 36 -0.45 3.44 5.50
N VAL A 37 -0.96 2.31 5.97
CA VAL A 37 -0.86 1.02 5.28
C VAL A 37 -2.27 0.47 5.05
N LEU A 38 -2.62 0.23 3.79
CA LEU A 38 -3.89 -0.36 3.39
C LEU A 38 -3.66 -1.78 2.91
N TYR A 39 -4.42 -2.72 3.44
CA TYR A 39 -4.48 -4.09 2.93
C TYR A 39 -5.57 -4.20 1.87
N LEU A 40 -5.22 -4.74 0.70
CA LEU A 40 -6.13 -5.10 -0.37
C LEU A 40 -6.48 -6.59 -0.21
N ASP A 41 -7.75 -6.95 -0.35
CA ASP A 41 -8.22 -8.34 -0.31
C ASP A 41 -7.63 -9.25 -1.41
N SER A 42 -7.00 -8.67 -2.43
CA SER A 42 -6.16 -9.34 -3.42
C SER A 42 -4.82 -9.86 -2.87
N GLY A 43 -4.50 -9.59 -1.59
CA GLY A 43 -3.28 -10.03 -0.92
C GLY A 43 -2.13 -9.03 -0.98
N TYR A 44 -2.34 -7.86 -1.57
CA TYR A 44 -1.34 -6.80 -1.67
C TYR A 44 -1.48 -5.76 -0.56
N TYR A 45 -0.38 -5.07 -0.26
CA TYR A 45 -0.37 -3.94 0.66
C TYR A 45 -0.02 -2.65 -0.08
N LEU A 46 -0.81 -1.61 0.14
CA LEU A 46 -0.54 -0.25 -0.34
C LEU A 46 -0.05 0.60 0.83
N LYS A 47 1.21 1.02 0.78
CA LYS A 47 1.81 1.90 1.79
C LYS A 47 1.90 3.33 1.26
N ILE A 48 1.43 4.29 2.06
CA ILE A 48 1.36 5.71 1.75
C ILE A 48 2.04 6.47 2.88
N ASP A 49 3.01 7.31 2.54
CA ASP A 49 3.73 8.18 3.48
C ASP A 49 4.02 9.53 2.79
N GLN A 50 4.65 10.44 3.52
CA GLN A 50 5.13 11.70 2.97
C GLN A 50 6.17 11.47 1.88
N LYS A 51 6.29 12.44 0.97
CA LYS A 51 7.29 12.45 -0.11
C LYS A 51 8.68 12.13 0.46
N GLU A 52 9.46 11.34 -0.28
CA GLU A 52 10.82 10.88 0.08
C GLU A 52 10.90 9.82 1.20
N ARG A 53 9.86 9.62 2.02
CA ARG A 53 9.90 8.61 3.11
C ARG A 53 9.80 7.18 2.62
N LEU A 54 9.13 6.95 1.50
CA LEU A 54 9.04 5.62 0.87
C LEU A 54 10.17 5.32 -0.10
N GLU A 55 10.99 6.31 -0.50
CA GLU A 55 12.04 6.08 -1.51
C GLU A 55 13.06 5.05 -1.07
N ARG A 56 13.49 5.12 0.20
CA ARG A 56 14.45 4.16 0.74
C ARG A 56 13.88 2.75 0.77
N GLU A 57 12.64 2.59 1.25
CA GLU A 57 11.98 1.29 1.30
C GLU A 57 11.74 0.71 -0.09
N ALA A 58 11.30 1.53 -1.06
CA ALA A 58 11.09 1.11 -2.43
C ALA A 58 12.41 0.63 -3.08
N ARG A 59 13.51 1.37 -2.91
CA ARG A 59 14.82 0.95 -3.41
C ARG A 59 15.28 -0.36 -2.80
N ILE A 60 15.09 -0.52 -1.49
CA ILE A 60 15.47 -1.75 -0.77
C ILE A 60 14.61 -2.92 -1.26
N ALA A 61 13.29 -2.75 -1.36
CA ALA A 61 12.38 -3.79 -1.86
C ALA A 61 12.77 -4.25 -3.27
N SER A 62 13.08 -3.31 -4.17
CA SER A 62 13.57 -3.65 -5.52
C SER A 62 14.91 -4.39 -5.49
N LEU A 63 15.81 -4.05 -4.57
CA LEU A 63 17.08 -4.78 -4.42
C LEU A 63 16.83 -6.23 -3.96
N PHE A 64 15.94 -6.43 -2.98
CA PHE A 64 15.58 -7.79 -2.52
C PHE A 64 14.97 -8.63 -3.64
N GLU A 65 14.09 -8.04 -4.46
CA GLU A 65 13.52 -8.71 -5.63
C GLU A 65 14.61 -9.10 -6.65
N GLN A 66 15.52 -8.17 -6.98
CA GLN A 66 16.61 -8.42 -7.91
C GLN A 66 17.56 -9.53 -7.46
N GLU A 67 17.81 -9.62 -6.15
CA GLU A 67 18.67 -10.65 -5.55
C GLU A 67 17.93 -11.99 -5.31
N GLY A 68 16.65 -12.10 -5.69
CA GLY A 68 15.83 -13.30 -5.49
C GLY A 68 15.55 -13.61 -4.01
N MET A 69 15.55 -12.58 -3.17
CA MET A 69 15.34 -12.65 -1.72
C MET A 69 13.96 -12.11 -1.29
N GLY A 70 13.07 -11.88 -2.26
CA GLY A 70 11.69 -11.40 -2.07
C GLY A 70 10.69 -12.51 -1.78
#